data_AF-A0A1I7ESN6-F1
#
_entry.id   AF-A0A1I7ESN6-F1
#
_cell.length_a   1.000
_cell.length_b   1.000
_cell.length_c   1.000
_cell.angle_alpha   90.00
_cell.angle_beta   90.00
_cell.angle_gamma   90.00
#
_symmetry.space_group_name_H-M   'P 1'
#
loop_
_entity.id
_entity.type
_entity.pdbx_description
1 polymer ?
#
loop_
_entity_poly.entity_id
_entity_poly.type
_entity_poly.pdbx_seq_one_letter_code
_entity_poly.pdbx_strand_id
1 'polypeptide(L)'
;MSIQDKKPDVLVSEDGDLVVVSTPKDGYFVAVPTPEYVKKAIEEHALSRNHPNATLQDKGFVILSNDVGSNSETMAATPKAVKAAYDLASTANQNATKPQTKGSIKSVIGSWNVNSTISIPADLRGQVITFIRLSGLNARHQALPVPLVDGITEQRLAGPNNYWVWLEFKFSDNSTHITVINGRGANFIQIFYRE
;
A
#
# COMPACT_ATOMS: atom_id res chain seq x y z
N MET A 1 2.01 93.91 -11.90
CA MET A 1 0.74 93.27 -11.50
C MET A 1 1.01 91.79 -11.24
N SER A 2 0.64 91.29 -10.06
CA SER A 2 0.75 89.87 -9.71
C SER A 2 -0.34 89.11 -10.46
N ILE A 3 0.04 88.14 -11.29
CA ILE A 3 -0.89 87.26 -11.98
C ILE A 3 -1.27 86.21 -10.94
N GLN A 4 -2.48 86.33 -10.38
CA GLN A 4 -3.04 85.27 -9.54
C GLN A 4 -3.33 84.07 -10.45
N ASP A 5 -2.58 83.00 -10.26
CA ASP A 5 -2.93 81.69 -10.82
C ASP A 5 -4.29 81.28 -10.28
N LYS A 6 -5.32 81.40 -11.13
CA LYS A 6 -6.65 80.89 -10.84
C LYS A 6 -6.54 79.37 -10.89
N LYS A 7 -6.49 78.74 -9.72
CA LYS A 7 -6.48 77.28 -9.59
C LYS A 7 -7.65 76.73 -10.43
N PRO A 8 -7.42 75.79 -11.36
CA PRO A 8 -8.50 75.23 -12.18
C PRO A 8 -9.52 74.53 -11.29
N ASP A 9 -10.80 74.77 -11.56
CA ASP A 9 -11.91 74.13 -10.84
C ASP A 9 -11.81 72.61 -11.03
N VAL A 10 -11.79 71.88 -9.92
CA VAL A 10 -11.75 70.40 -9.94
C VAL A 10 -13.14 69.93 -10.35
N LEU A 11 -13.24 69.33 -11.54
CA LEU A 11 -14.50 68.75 -12.01
C LEU A 11 -14.73 67.42 -11.26
N VAL A 12 -15.82 67.36 -10.51
CA VAL A 12 -16.29 66.17 -9.79
C VAL A 12 -17.57 65.68 -10.49
N SER A 13 -17.77 64.36 -10.59
CA SER A 13 -19.03 63.79 -11.08
C SER A 13 -20.21 64.24 -10.21
N GLU A 14 -21.43 64.25 -10.76
CA GLU A 14 -22.67 64.66 -10.04
C GLU A 14 -22.88 63.87 -8.74
N ASP A 15 -22.41 62.63 -8.73
CA ASP A 15 -22.47 61.64 -7.67
C ASP A 15 -21.36 61.80 -6.61
N GLY A 16 -20.34 62.63 -6.87
CA GLY A 16 -19.17 62.78 -6.01
C GLY A 16 -18.12 61.66 -6.12
N ASP A 17 -18.37 60.64 -6.95
CA ASP A 17 -17.58 59.41 -6.99
C ASP A 17 -16.29 59.50 -7.82
N LEU A 18 -16.24 60.38 -8.81
CA LEU A 18 -15.10 60.54 -9.72
C LEU A 18 -14.62 61.98 -9.74
N VAL A 19 -13.31 62.17 -9.66
CA VAL A 19 -12.62 63.45 -9.89
C VAL A 19 -11.86 63.41 -11.21
N VAL A 20 -12.02 64.43 -12.03
CA VAL A 20 -11.34 64.51 -13.33
C VAL A 20 -9.98 65.19 -13.14
N VAL A 21 -8.91 64.46 -13.49
CA VAL A 21 -7.53 64.94 -13.42
C VAL A 21 -6.99 65.08 -14.84
N SER A 22 -6.51 66.27 -15.20
CA SER A 22 -5.85 66.52 -16.48
C SER A 22 -4.43 65.97 -16.47
N THR A 23 -4.08 65.16 -17.47
CA THR A 23 -2.71 64.66 -17.61
C THR A 23 -1.82 65.68 -18.35
N PRO A 24 -0.60 65.99 -17.88
CA PRO A 24 0.22 67.07 -18.45
C PRO A 24 0.73 66.85 -19.88
N LYS A 25 0.79 65.60 -20.35
CA LYS A 25 1.51 65.27 -21.59
C LYS A 25 0.65 65.22 -22.85
N ASP A 26 -0.63 64.88 -22.75
CA ASP A 26 -1.40 64.50 -23.95
C ASP A 26 -2.81 65.12 -24.01
N GLY A 27 -3.15 66.05 -23.12
CA GLY A 27 -4.47 66.71 -23.12
C GLY A 27 -5.65 65.78 -22.79
N TYR A 28 -5.35 64.55 -22.35
CA TYR A 28 -6.36 63.58 -21.91
C TYR A 28 -6.75 63.82 -20.47
N PHE A 29 -8.06 63.74 -20.23
CA PHE A 29 -8.67 63.77 -18.91
C PHE A 29 -8.85 62.33 -18.40
N VAL A 30 -8.41 62.07 -17.18
CA VAL A 30 -8.58 60.79 -16.51
C VAL A 30 -9.54 60.99 -15.34
N ALA A 31 -10.63 60.22 -15.33
CA ALA A 31 -11.51 60.14 -14.16
C ALA A 31 -10.87 59.22 -13.13
N VAL A 32 -10.62 59.74 -11.93
CA VAL A 32 -10.03 59.01 -10.81
C VAL A 32 -11.09 58.88 -9.72
N PRO A 33 -11.31 57.70 -9.13
CA PRO A 33 -12.27 57.54 -8.05
C PRO A 33 -11.88 58.30 -6.79
N THR A 34 -12.87 58.85 -6.11
CA THR A 34 -12.67 59.54 -4.84
C THR A 34 -12.39 58.55 -3.70
N PRO A 35 -11.66 58.96 -2.66
CA PRO A 35 -11.45 58.12 -1.48
C PRO A 35 -12.76 57.67 -0.83
N GLU A 36 -13.81 58.50 -0.89
CA GLU A 36 -15.14 58.18 -0.35
C GLU A 36 -15.82 57.08 -1.15
N TYR A 37 -15.81 57.18 -2.49
CA TYR A 37 -16.31 56.12 -3.36
C TYR A 37 -15.59 54.80 -3.13
N VAL A 38 -14.26 54.82 -3.06
CA VAL A 38 -13.46 53.61 -2.81
C VAL A 38 -13.80 53.01 -1.44
N LYS A 39 -13.94 53.84 -0.40
CA LYS A 39 -14.31 53.37 0.94
C LYS A 39 -15.71 52.74 0.96
N LYS A 40 -16.69 53.39 0.35
CA LYS A 40 -18.07 52.89 0.22
C LYS A 40 -18.11 51.58 -0.56
N ALA A 41 -17.41 51.50 -1.70
CA ALA A 41 -17.31 50.29 -2.51
C ALA A 41 -16.63 49.14 -1.74
N ILE A 42 -15.64 49.43 -0.91
CA ILE A 42 -15.01 48.43 -0.02
C ILE A 42 -15.97 47.97 1.08
N GLU A 43 -16.71 48.89 1.70
CA GLU A 43 -17.70 48.58 2.74
C GLU A 43 -18.84 47.73 2.16
N GLU A 44 -19.38 48.10 1.00
CA GLU A 44 -20.39 47.34 0.27
C GLU A 44 -19.85 45.96 -0.16
N HIS A 45 -18.62 45.89 -0.67
CA HIS A 45 -17.98 44.62 -1.00
C HIS A 45 -17.83 43.73 0.24
N ALA A 46 -17.36 44.26 1.36
CA ALA A 46 -17.20 43.53 2.61
C ALA A 46 -18.54 43.00 3.15
N LEU A 47 -19.61 43.80 3.06
CA LEU A 47 -20.96 43.39 3.46
C LEU A 47 -21.57 42.34 2.51
N SER A 48 -21.21 42.36 1.23
CA SER A 48 -21.69 41.37 0.25
C SER A 48 -21.14 39.95 0.49
N ARG A 49 -20.03 39.80 1.25
CA ARG A 49 -19.35 38.52 1.49
C ARG A 49 -19.97 37.69 2.62
N ASN A 50 -21.28 37.79 2.85
CA ASN A 50 -21.96 36.92 3.80
C ASN A 50 -22.29 35.57 3.14
N HIS A 51 -21.27 34.73 2.98
CA HIS A 51 -21.44 33.39 2.43
C HIS A 51 -21.48 32.33 3.55
N PRO A 52 -22.57 31.55 3.66
CA PRO A 52 -22.65 30.45 4.62
C PRO A 52 -21.68 29.31 4.25
N ASN A 53 -21.53 28.36 5.16
CA ASN A 53 -20.83 27.10 4.87
C ASN A 53 -21.58 26.32 3.79
N ALA A 54 -20.83 25.60 2.94
CA ALA A 54 -21.43 24.74 1.94
C ALA A 54 -22.16 23.57 2.60
N THR A 55 -23.26 23.15 2.00
CA THR A 55 -23.97 21.92 2.33
C THR A 55 -24.04 21.04 1.08
N LEU A 56 -24.61 19.85 1.21
CA LEU A 56 -24.87 18.99 0.05
C LEU A 56 -25.91 19.58 -0.92
N GLN A 57 -26.71 20.56 -0.47
CA GLN A 57 -27.79 21.17 -1.25
C GLN A 57 -27.47 22.61 -1.67
N ASP A 58 -26.76 23.35 -0.82
CA ASP A 58 -26.50 24.78 -1.00
C ASP A 58 -25.00 25.07 -1.11
N LYS A 59 -24.64 25.98 -2.02
CA LYS A 59 -23.26 26.41 -2.22
C LYS A 59 -22.78 27.27 -1.05
N GLY A 60 -21.49 27.16 -0.69
CA GLY A 60 -20.88 27.94 0.38
C GLY A 60 -19.38 27.69 0.52
N PHE A 61 -18.79 28.04 1.67
CA PHE A 61 -17.39 27.76 1.98
C PHE A 61 -17.17 26.38 2.60
N VAL A 62 -16.00 25.78 2.30
CA VAL A 62 -15.56 24.50 2.86
C VAL A 62 -14.14 24.61 3.40
N ILE A 63 -13.83 23.79 4.40
CA ILE A 63 -12.46 23.58 4.89
C ILE A 63 -11.93 22.30 4.26
N LEU A 64 -10.64 22.27 3.91
CA LEU A 64 -10.01 21.11 3.31
C LEU A 64 -9.38 20.21 4.39
N SER A 65 -9.53 18.89 4.26
CA SER A 65 -8.86 17.90 5.11
C SER A 65 -8.02 16.93 4.28
N ASN A 66 -6.88 16.52 4.85
CA ASN A 66 -6.03 15.46 4.33
C ASN A 66 -6.31 14.08 4.98
N ASP A 67 -7.28 14.01 5.89
CA ASP A 67 -7.61 12.77 6.60
C ASP A 67 -8.30 11.77 5.66
N VAL A 68 -7.90 10.50 5.72
CA VAL A 68 -8.44 9.43 4.86
C VAL A 68 -9.51 8.56 5.53
N GLY A 69 -9.73 8.76 6.83
CA GLY A 69 -10.70 8.00 7.63
C GLY A 69 -11.62 8.89 8.48
N SER A 70 -11.77 10.15 8.09
CA SER A 70 -12.66 11.10 8.78
C SER A 70 -14.11 10.88 8.36
N ASN A 71 -15.03 10.97 9.33
CA ASN A 71 -16.48 10.94 9.10
C ASN A 71 -17.09 12.35 8.99
N SER A 72 -16.26 13.38 8.82
CA SER A 72 -16.73 14.76 8.75
C SER A 72 -17.46 15.03 7.44
N GLU A 73 -18.69 15.56 7.53
CA GLU A 73 -19.49 16.00 6.38
C GLU A 73 -19.27 17.48 6.04
N THR A 74 -18.54 18.23 6.87
CA THR A 74 -18.33 19.68 6.71
C THR A 74 -16.99 20.02 6.06
N MET A 75 -16.16 19.02 5.75
CA MET A 75 -14.82 19.20 5.19
C MET A 75 -14.71 18.49 3.85
N ALA A 76 -14.05 19.12 2.88
CA ALA A 76 -13.78 18.52 1.59
C ALA A 76 -12.43 17.78 1.60
N ALA A 77 -12.39 16.60 0.96
CA ALA A 77 -11.16 15.85 0.78
C ALA A 77 -10.21 16.54 -0.21
N THR A 78 -8.92 16.54 0.08
CA THR A 78 -7.89 17.00 -0.86
C THR A 78 -7.45 15.88 -1.82
N PRO A 79 -6.80 16.21 -2.95
CA PRO A 79 -6.15 15.21 -3.80
C PRO A 79 -5.14 14.33 -3.05
N LYS A 80 -4.50 14.84 -1.99
CA LYS A 80 -3.57 14.08 -1.14
C LYS A 80 -4.29 12.98 -0.36
N ALA A 81 -5.45 13.26 0.23
CA ALA A 81 -6.27 12.25 0.91
C ALA A 81 -6.74 11.17 -0.07
N VAL A 82 -7.24 11.58 -1.24
CA VAL A 82 -7.72 10.65 -2.29
C VAL A 82 -6.58 9.74 -2.77
N LYS A 83 -5.39 10.30 -3.00
CA LYS A 83 -4.21 9.52 -3.41
C LYS A 83 -3.81 8.50 -2.34
N ALA A 84 -3.77 8.91 -1.07
CA ALA A 84 -3.45 8.00 0.04
C ALA A 84 -4.46 6.85 0.17
N ALA A 85 -5.77 7.13 0.05
CA ALA A 85 -6.79 6.08 0.03
C ALA A 85 -6.63 5.12 -1.16
N TYR A 86 -6.32 5.66 -2.35
CA TYR A 86 -6.07 4.86 -3.55
C TYR A 86 -4.84 3.96 -3.40
N ASP A 87 -3.74 4.48 -2.84
CA ASP A 87 -2.51 3.70 -2.64
C ASP A 87 -2.72 2.57 -1.62
N LEU A 88 -3.50 2.80 -0.56
CA LEU A 88 -3.93 1.77 0.38
C LEU A 88 -4.78 0.69 -0.31
N ALA A 89 -5.76 1.08 -1.12
CA ALA A 89 -6.61 0.14 -1.85
C ALA A 89 -5.81 -0.67 -2.89
N SER A 90 -4.89 -0.03 -3.61
CA SER A 90 -3.98 -0.69 -4.55
C SER A 90 -3.13 -1.74 -3.84
N THR A 91 -2.58 -1.40 -2.68
CA THR A 91 -1.80 -2.33 -1.84
C THR A 91 -2.64 -3.52 -1.37
N ALA A 92 -3.87 -3.28 -0.92
CA ALA A 92 -4.79 -4.34 -0.52
C ALA A 92 -5.14 -5.26 -1.70
N ASN A 93 -5.40 -4.70 -2.88
CA ASN A 93 -5.69 -5.46 -4.09
C ASN A 93 -4.49 -6.31 -4.54
N GLN A 94 -3.27 -5.76 -4.48
CA GLN A 94 -2.05 -6.53 -4.72
C GLN A 94 -1.90 -7.67 -3.72
N ASN A 95 -2.20 -7.45 -2.44
CA ASN A 95 -2.11 -8.49 -1.43
C ASN A 95 -3.19 -9.57 -1.60
N ALA A 96 -4.39 -9.20 -2.05
CA ALA A 96 -5.47 -10.13 -2.35
C ALA A 96 -5.22 -10.95 -3.63
N THR A 97 -4.55 -10.35 -4.63
CA THR A 97 -4.25 -11.01 -5.91
C THR A 97 -2.96 -11.80 -5.90
N LYS A 98 -2.06 -11.56 -4.93
CA LYS A 98 -0.94 -12.46 -4.67
C LYS A 98 -1.53 -13.86 -4.44
N PRO A 99 -1.22 -14.85 -5.30
CA PRO A 99 -1.49 -16.23 -4.94
C PRO A 99 -0.88 -16.43 -3.56
N GLN A 100 -1.62 -17.06 -2.64
CA GLN A 100 -0.97 -17.73 -1.52
C GLN A 100 -0.04 -18.76 -2.18
N THR A 101 1.19 -18.38 -2.50
CA THR A 101 2.20 -19.25 -3.07
C THR A 101 2.57 -20.21 -1.96
N LYS A 102 1.71 -21.23 -1.76
CA LYS A 102 2.15 -22.55 -1.35
C LYS A 102 3.31 -22.84 -2.30
N GLY A 103 4.51 -22.80 -1.76
CA GLY A 103 5.75 -23.04 -2.48
C GLY A 103 5.64 -24.06 -3.60
N SER A 104 6.42 -23.86 -4.66
CA SER A 104 6.50 -24.82 -5.76
C SER A 104 6.86 -26.20 -5.20
N ILE A 105 6.15 -27.23 -5.66
CA ILE A 105 6.48 -28.61 -5.29
C ILE A 105 7.75 -28.98 -6.07
N LYS A 106 8.82 -29.31 -5.35
CA LYS A 106 10.09 -29.81 -5.89
C LYS A 106 10.30 -31.27 -5.50
N SER A 107 11.25 -31.92 -6.14
CA SER A 107 11.64 -33.29 -5.77
C SER A 107 13.13 -33.55 -5.89
N VAL A 108 13.65 -34.40 -5.01
CA VAL A 108 14.98 -35.01 -5.14
C VAL A 108 14.80 -36.49 -5.51
N ILE A 109 15.56 -36.99 -6.48
CA ILE A 109 15.54 -38.39 -6.93
C ILE A 109 16.88 -39.03 -6.57
N GLY A 110 16.85 -40.28 -6.13
CA GLY A 110 18.05 -41.01 -5.74
C GLY A 110 17.76 -42.47 -5.40
N SER A 111 18.65 -43.09 -4.64
CA SER A 111 18.49 -44.45 -4.15
C SER A 111 19.04 -44.50 -2.73
N TRP A 112 18.13 -44.41 -1.76
CA TRP A 112 18.48 -44.26 -0.36
C TRP A 112 17.90 -45.39 0.46
N ASN A 113 18.79 -46.08 1.17
CA ASN A 113 18.46 -47.13 2.11
C ASN A 113 19.00 -46.77 3.49
N VAL A 114 18.98 -47.71 4.43
CA VAL A 114 19.67 -47.55 5.73
C VAL A 114 21.13 -47.13 5.49
N ASN A 115 21.63 -46.22 6.33
CA ASN A 115 22.93 -45.54 6.26
C ASN A 115 23.11 -44.56 5.08
N SER A 116 22.03 -44.19 4.39
CA SER A 116 22.07 -43.14 3.36
C SER A 116 21.66 -41.78 3.92
N THR A 117 22.33 -40.73 3.45
CA THR A 117 21.97 -39.33 3.75
C THR A 117 21.40 -38.66 2.50
N ILE A 118 20.30 -37.93 2.70
CA ILE A 118 19.55 -37.24 1.66
C ILE A 118 19.67 -35.74 1.93
N SER A 119 20.21 -35.00 0.98
CA SER A 119 20.38 -33.55 1.09
C SER A 119 19.30 -32.84 0.28
N ILE A 120 18.45 -32.07 0.96
CA ILE A 120 17.40 -31.28 0.34
C ILE A 120 17.79 -29.81 0.45
N PRO A 121 17.90 -29.06 -0.66
CA PRO A 121 18.32 -27.66 -0.66
C PRO A 121 17.16 -26.71 -0.30
N ALA A 122 16.47 -27.02 0.80
CA ALA A 122 15.41 -26.18 1.38
C ALA A 122 15.30 -26.45 2.89
N ASP A 123 14.86 -25.45 3.64
CA ASP A 123 14.45 -25.62 5.03
C ASP A 123 13.04 -26.23 5.10
N LEU A 124 12.96 -27.47 5.59
CA LEU A 124 11.71 -28.23 5.64
C LEU A 124 11.11 -28.30 7.04
N ARG A 125 11.61 -27.55 8.01
CA ARG A 125 11.14 -27.59 9.41
C ARG A 125 9.62 -27.43 9.50
N GLY A 126 8.96 -28.36 10.18
CA GLY A 126 7.50 -28.34 10.40
C GLY A 126 6.67 -28.69 9.17
N GLN A 127 7.28 -29.02 8.04
CA GLN A 127 6.57 -29.47 6.84
C GLN A 127 6.26 -30.96 6.89
N VAL A 128 5.31 -31.40 6.05
CA VAL A 128 5.11 -32.82 5.73
C VAL A 128 5.61 -33.06 4.31
N ILE A 129 6.56 -33.99 4.18
CA ILE A 129 7.17 -34.36 2.89
C ILE A 129 6.72 -35.76 2.47
N THR A 130 6.75 -36.04 1.18
CA THR A 130 6.33 -37.34 0.65
C THR A 130 7.53 -38.13 0.15
N PHE A 131 7.81 -39.27 0.77
CA PHE A 131 8.78 -40.23 0.28
C PHE A 131 8.12 -41.23 -0.66
N ILE A 132 8.80 -41.54 -1.75
CA ILE A 132 8.42 -42.56 -2.72
C ILE A 132 9.37 -43.74 -2.55
N ARG A 133 8.81 -44.92 -2.33
CA ARG A 133 9.56 -46.18 -2.24
C ARG A 133 9.67 -46.88 -3.59
N LEU A 134 10.59 -47.84 -3.68
CA LEU A 134 10.73 -48.76 -4.82
C LEU A 134 9.39 -49.38 -5.21
N SER A 135 9.21 -49.62 -6.52
CA SER A 135 8.03 -50.30 -7.06
C SER A 135 7.90 -51.71 -6.48
N GLY A 136 6.65 -52.17 -6.29
CA GLY A 136 6.35 -53.49 -5.69
C GLY A 136 6.21 -53.50 -4.16
N LEU A 137 6.52 -52.40 -3.47
CA LEU A 137 6.21 -52.24 -2.04
C LEU A 137 4.79 -51.67 -1.85
N ASN A 138 4.05 -52.26 -0.90
CA ASN A 138 2.74 -51.75 -0.48
C ASN A 138 2.87 -50.31 0.03
N ALA A 139 1.85 -49.47 -0.24
CA ALA A 139 1.86 -48.04 0.12
C ALA A 139 3.15 -47.33 -0.34
N ARG A 140 3.35 -47.23 -1.66
CA ARG A 140 4.56 -46.64 -2.25
C ARG A 140 4.85 -45.21 -1.77
N HIS A 141 3.81 -44.43 -1.52
CA HIS A 141 3.91 -43.03 -1.07
C HIS A 141 3.76 -42.95 0.44
N GLN A 142 4.69 -42.26 1.11
CA GLN A 142 4.77 -42.14 2.56
C GLN A 142 4.85 -40.67 2.94
N ALA A 143 3.83 -40.14 3.60
CA ALA A 143 3.84 -38.79 4.14
C ALA A 143 4.56 -38.81 5.50
N LEU A 144 5.71 -38.14 5.59
CA LEU A 144 6.52 -38.09 6.80
C LEU A 144 6.63 -36.64 7.30
N PRO A 145 6.35 -36.38 8.58
CA PRO A 145 6.55 -35.07 9.18
C PRO A 145 8.05 -34.79 9.39
N VAL A 146 8.44 -33.53 9.19
CA VAL A 146 9.78 -33.04 9.47
C VAL A 146 9.75 -32.29 10.82
N PRO A 147 10.65 -32.62 11.77
CA PRO A 147 10.69 -31.94 13.07
C PRO A 147 11.08 -30.46 12.93
N LEU A 148 10.83 -29.68 13.98
CA LEU A 148 11.22 -28.26 14.04
C LEU A 148 12.69 -28.04 14.45
N VAL A 149 13.34 -29.07 14.99
CA VAL A 149 14.71 -29.03 15.52
C VAL A 149 15.45 -30.29 15.11
N ASP A 150 16.79 -30.21 15.09
CA ASP A 150 17.65 -31.35 14.85
C ASP A 150 17.30 -32.51 15.79
N GLY A 151 17.35 -33.73 15.27
CA GLY A 151 17.08 -34.89 16.09
C GLY A 151 16.69 -36.12 15.29
N ILE A 152 16.49 -37.20 16.04
CA ILE A 152 16.12 -38.50 15.50
C ILE A 152 14.63 -38.72 15.74
N THR A 153 13.92 -39.17 14.71
CA THR A 153 12.51 -39.57 14.82
C THR A 153 12.32 -40.99 14.31
N GLU A 154 11.49 -41.76 14.99
CA GLU A 154 10.98 -43.02 14.48
C GLU A 154 9.69 -42.77 13.69
N GLN A 155 9.59 -43.38 12.51
CA GLN A 155 8.42 -43.30 11.66
C GLN A 155 7.98 -44.72 11.28
N ARG A 156 6.74 -45.07 11.61
CA ARG A 156 6.10 -46.27 11.06
C ARG A 156 5.72 -46.02 9.61
N LEU A 157 6.13 -46.89 8.72
CA LEU A 157 5.75 -46.82 7.31
C LEU A 157 4.40 -47.54 7.11
N ALA A 158 3.51 -46.92 6.33
CA ALA A 158 2.23 -47.51 6.00
C ALA A 158 2.38 -48.80 5.17
N GLY A 159 1.43 -49.71 5.35
CA GLY A 159 1.38 -51.00 4.67
C GLY A 159 1.03 -52.16 5.61
N PRO A 160 0.76 -53.35 5.06
CA PRO A 160 0.46 -54.55 5.86
C PRO A 160 1.69 -55.09 6.59
N ASN A 161 2.88 -54.74 6.11
CA ASN A 161 4.14 -55.10 6.74
C ASN A 161 4.43 -54.12 7.88
N ASN A 162 4.92 -54.61 9.01
CA ASN A 162 5.32 -53.79 10.16
C ASN A 162 6.66 -53.08 9.90
N TYR A 163 6.70 -52.23 8.88
CA TYR A 163 7.88 -51.47 8.47
C TYR A 163 8.01 -50.18 9.28
N TRP A 164 9.25 -49.86 9.63
CA TRP A 164 9.62 -48.71 10.44
C TRP A 164 10.96 -48.18 9.97
N VAL A 165 11.21 -46.89 10.15
CA VAL A 165 12.50 -46.24 9.89
C VAL A 165 12.82 -45.26 11.00
N TRP A 166 14.10 -45.13 11.31
CA TRP A 166 14.63 -44.05 12.14
C TRP A 166 15.33 -43.08 11.21
N LEU A 167 14.96 -41.82 11.32
CA LEU A 167 15.47 -40.74 10.50
C LEU A 167 16.13 -39.71 11.42
N GLU A 168 17.41 -39.43 11.19
CA GLU A 168 18.09 -38.27 11.77
C GLU A 168 17.88 -37.07 10.85
N PHE A 169 17.38 -35.97 11.40
CA PHE A 169 17.24 -34.69 10.72
C PHE A 169 18.31 -33.73 11.24
N LYS A 170 19.01 -33.09 10.31
CA LYS A 170 19.92 -31.97 10.59
C LYS A 170 19.59 -30.80 9.68
N PHE A 171 19.40 -29.63 10.26
CA PHE A 171 19.09 -28.40 9.56
C PHE A 171 20.33 -27.50 9.51
N SER A 172 20.62 -26.98 8.33
CA SER A 172 21.65 -25.94 8.11
C SER A 172 21.00 -24.73 7.46
N ASP A 173 21.78 -23.69 7.15
CA ASP A 173 21.30 -22.49 6.47
C ASP A 173 20.62 -22.85 5.14
N ASN A 174 19.28 -22.85 5.16
CA ASN A 174 18.39 -23.18 4.06
C ASN A 174 18.55 -24.61 3.47
N SER A 175 19.01 -25.59 4.24
CA SER A 175 19.03 -27.00 3.82
C SER A 175 18.59 -27.97 4.91
N THR A 176 18.04 -29.11 4.48
CA THR A 176 17.64 -30.21 5.36
C THR A 176 18.37 -31.47 4.94
N HIS A 177 19.10 -32.07 5.88
CA HIS A 177 19.76 -33.36 5.70
C HIS A 177 19.00 -34.43 6.46
N ILE A 178 18.60 -35.50 5.77
CA ILE A 178 17.86 -36.61 6.34
C ILE A 178 18.70 -37.87 6.20
N THR A 179 19.14 -38.44 7.31
CA THR A 179 19.88 -39.70 7.33
C THR A 179 18.99 -40.83 7.79
N VAL A 180 18.88 -41.88 6.99
CA VAL A 180 18.17 -43.11 7.39
C VAL A 180 19.11 -43.91 8.29
N ILE A 181 19.01 -43.76 9.60
CA ILE A 181 19.97 -44.38 10.52
C ILE A 181 19.71 -45.86 10.75
N ASN A 182 18.45 -46.29 10.69
CA ASN A 182 18.04 -47.69 10.86
C ASN A 182 16.63 -47.88 10.31
N GLY A 183 16.23 -49.13 10.07
CA GLY A 183 14.86 -49.43 9.67
C GLY A 183 14.71 -50.62 8.76
N ARG A 184 13.45 -50.98 8.54
CA ARG A 184 13.03 -51.99 7.57
C ARG A 184 12.08 -51.35 6.56
N GLY A 185 12.47 -51.37 5.29
CA GLY A 185 11.63 -50.89 4.19
C GLY A 185 11.85 -49.44 3.78
N ALA A 186 13.02 -48.86 4.08
CA ALA A 186 13.44 -47.53 3.63
C ALA A 186 13.36 -47.42 2.10
N ASN A 187 14.22 -48.10 1.34
CA ASN A 187 14.10 -48.27 -0.13
C ASN A 187 13.55 -47.04 -0.88
N PHE A 188 14.03 -45.85 -0.53
CA PHE A 188 13.48 -44.59 -1.00
C PHE A 188 14.14 -44.20 -2.31
N ILE A 189 13.33 -43.74 -3.26
CA ILE A 189 13.79 -43.39 -4.61
C ILE A 189 13.50 -41.94 -4.99
N GLN A 190 12.56 -41.28 -4.31
CA GLN A 190 12.22 -39.90 -4.57
C GLN A 190 11.59 -39.26 -3.32
N ILE A 191 11.83 -37.97 -3.12
CA ILE A 191 11.16 -37.17 -2.09
C ILE A 191 10.54 -35.96 -2.75
N PHE A 192 9.27 -35.69 -2.47
CA PHE A 192 8.59 -34.45 -2.80
C PHE A 192 8.49 -33.53 -1.59
N TYR A 193 8.81 -32.26 -1.79
CA TYR A 193 8.80 -31.23 -0.76
C TYR A 193 8.31 -29.90 -1.33
N ARG A 194 7.99 -28.97 -0.45
CA ARG A 194 7.61 -27.61 -0.81
C ARG A 194 8.75 -26.67 -0.43
N GLU A 195 9.16 -25.85 -1.39
CA GLU A 195 10.17 -24.81 -1.21
C GLU A 195 9.55 -23.48 -0.79
#